data_AF-R7IR40-F1
#
_entry.id   AF-R7IR40-F1
#
_cell.length_a   1.000
_cell.length_b   1.000
_cell.length_c   1.000
_cell.angle_alpha   90.00
_cell.angle_beta   90.00
_cell.angle_gamma   90.00
#
_symmetry.space_group_name_H-M   'P 1'
#
loop_
_entity.id
_entity.type
_entity.pdbx_description
1 polymer ?
#
loop_
_entity_poly.entity_id
_entity_poly.type
_entity_poly.pdbx_seq_one_letter_code
_entity_poly.pdbx_strand_id
1 'polypeptide(L)' 'MEKLLEDGINAIGLGPQGMGGNYSVMGVNIENTARHPSAIGVAVNVGCWSHRRGHIIFDKDLNFTVDTHTGFEYKEEN' A
#
# COMPACT_ATOMS: atom_id res chain seq x y z
N MET A 1 13.28 8.95 3.38
CA MET A 1 13.88 7.76 2.75
C MET A 1 13.01 7.25 1.61
N GLU A 2 11.70 7.19 1.78
CA GLU A 2 10.72 6.82 0.74
C GLU A 2 10.93 7.59 -0.56
N LYS A 3 10.96 8.93 -0.51
CA LYS A 3 11.16 9.74 -1.71
C LYS A 3 12.47 9.44 -2.46
N LEU A 4 13.55 9.20 -1.70
CA LEU A 4 14.84 8.83 -2.27
C LEU A 4 14.78 7.46 -2.98
N LEU A 5 14.05 6.49 -2.41
CA LEU A 5 13.84 5.19 -3.08
C LEU A 5 12.91 5.32 -4.28
N GLU A 6 11.84 6.10 -4.19
CA GLU A 6 10.91 6.35 -5.29
C GLU A 6 11.64 6.97 -6.49
N ASP A 7 12.43 8.04 -6.25
CA ASP A 7 13.22 8.69 -7.29
C ASP A 7 14.29 7.75 -7.87
N GLY A 8 14.95 6.97 -7.02
CA GLY A 8 15.92 5.96 -7.43
C GLY A 8 15.31 4.85 -8.30
N ILE A 9 14.13 4.35 -7.94
CA ILE A 9 13.42 3.31 -8.70
C ILE A 9 12.91 3.87 -10.04
N ASN A 10 12.40 5.11 -10.05
CA ASN A 10 11.99 5.78 -11.28
C ASN A 10 13.17 6.04 -12.21
N ALA A 11 14.35 6.37 -11.68
CA ALA A 11 15.57 6.55 -12.46
C ALA A 11 16.10 5.28 -13.14
N ILE A 12 15.66 4.08 -12.74
CA ILE A 12 16.00 2.82 -13.44
C ILE A 12 15.43 2.83 -14.87
N GLY A 13 14.34 3.56 -15.12
CA GLY A 13 13.77 3.72 -16.47
C GLY A 13 13.00 2.51 -16.97
N LEU A 14 12.56 1.61 -16.08
CA LEU A 14 11.68 0.50 -16.44
C LEU A 14 10.32 0.98 -16.95
N GLY A 15 9.78 2.02 -16.29
CA GLY A 15 8.46 2.55 -16.57
C GLY A 15 7.32 1.54 -16.33
N PRO A 16 6.07 1.91 -16.66
CA PRO A 16 4.92 1.06 -16.41
C PRO A 16 5.05 -0.27 -17.17
N GLN A 17 4.86 -1.39 -16.47
CA GLN A 17 4.97 -2.75 -17.02
C GLN A 17 6.34 -3.07 -17.69
N GLY A 18 7.39 -2.29 -17.43
CA GLY A 18 8.70 -2.50 -18.07
C GLY A 18 8.78 -1.99 -19.51
N MET A 19 7.83 -1.16 -19.95
CA MET A 19 7.76 -0.64 -21.32
C MET A 19 8.55 0.67 -21.53
N GLY A 20 9.36 1.07 -20.55
CA GLY A 20 10.07 2.34 -20.52
C GLY A 20 9.20 3.51 -20.04
N GLY A 21 9.83 4.66 -19.82
CA GLY A 21 9.19 5.89 -19.36
C GLY A 21 9.71 6.37 -18.01
N ASN A 22 9.09 7.44 -17.49
CA ASN A 22 9.61 8.19 -16.34
C ASN A 22 9.19 7.62 -14.97
N TYR A 23 8.11 6.84 -14.92
CA TYR A 23 7.51 6.39 -13.65
C TYR A 23 7.35 4.87 -13.63
N SER A 24 8.19 4.22 -12.83
CA SER A 24 8.18 2.77 -12.60
C SER A 24 7.30 2.39 -11.40
N VAL A 25 7.14 3.30 -10.42
CA VAL A 25 6.34 3.09 -9.21
C VAL A 25 5.41 4.26 -8.96
N MET A 26 4.25 3.98 -8.33
CA MET A 26 3.30 5.03 -7.91
C MET A 26 3.67 5.63 -6.54
N GLY A 27 4.50 4.94 -5.76
CA GLY A 27 4.95 5.37 -4.44
C GLY A 27 5.68 4.26 -3.71
N VAL A 28 6.34 4.62 -2.61
CA VAL A 28 7.06 3.71 -1.72
C VAL A 28 6.63 4.01 -0.29
N ASN A 29 6.26 2.98 0.48
CA ASN A 29 5.99 3.07 1.91
C ASN A 29 7.05 2.29 2.70
N ILE A 30 7.64 2.89 3.73
CA ILE A 30 8.67 2.27 4.57
C ILE A 30 8.22 2.29 6.02
N GLU A 31 7.99 1.09 6.56
CA GLU A 31 7.82 0.89 8.00
C GLU A 31 9.15 0.46 8.61
N ASN A 32 9.58 1.15 9.66
CA ASN A 32 10.79 0.82 10.40
C ASN A 32 10.47 0.50 11.85
N THR A 33 11.13 -0.52 12.39
CA THR A 33 10.95 -0.97 13.77
C THR A 33 12.30 -1.19 14.45
N ALA A 34 12.31 -1.21 15.78
CA ALA A 34 13.51 -1.54 16.54
C ALA A 34 13.96 -2.98 16.23
N ARG A 35 15.27 -3.19 16.18
CA ARG A 35 15.88 -4.49 15.90
C ARG A 35 17.04 -4.77 16.84
N HIS A 36 17.32 -6.06 17.07
CA HIS A 36 18.51 -6.46 17.80
C HIS A 36 19.78 -6.02 17.02
N PRO A 37 20.83 -5.46 17.66
CA PRO A 37 21.99 -4.93 16.93
C PRO A 37 22.68 -5.94 16.01
N SER A 38 22.63 -7.23 16.36
CA SER A 38 23.20 -8.32 15.55
C SER A 38 22.30 -8.84 14.43
N ALA A 39 21.10 -8.27 14.22
CA ALA A 39 20.14 -8.73 13.22
C ALA A 39 19.53 -7.57 12.42
N ILE A 40 19.33 -7.79 11.12
CA ILE A 40 18.55 -6.88 10.26
C ILE A 40 17.51 -7.69 9.48
N GLY A 41 16.26 -7.61 9.92
CA GLY A 41 15.12 -8.13 9.17
C GLY A 41 14.70 -7.08 8.14
N VAL A 42 14.59 -7.49 6.88
CA VAL A 42 14.09 -6.64 5.79
C VAL A 42 13.05 -7.43 5.02
N ALA A 43 11.91 -6.81 4.74
CA ALA A 43 10.87 -7.37 3.87
C ALA A 43 10.55 -6.33 2.79
N VAL A 44 10.33 -6.82 1.57
CA VAL A 44 9.92 -5.99 0.42
C VAL A 44 8.65 -6.60 -0.15
N ASN A 45 7.60 -5.78 -0.20
CA ASN A 45 6.31 -6.15 -0.76
C ASN A 45 5.99 -5.22 -1.94
N VAL A 46 5.37 -5.78 -2.98
CA VAL A 46 4.95 -5.03 -4.17
C VAL A 46 3.44 -5.12 -4.36
N GLY A 47 2.81 -3.99 -4.63
CA GLY A 47 1.41 -3.90 -5.04
C GLY A 47 1.30 -3.62 -6.53
N CYS A 48 0.38 -4.29 -7.23
CA CYS A 48 0.07 -3.96 -8.63
C CYS A 48 -0.86 -2.73 -8.70
N TRP A 49 -1.22 -2.28 -9.91
CA TRP A 49 -2.16 -1.15 -10.03
C TRP A 49 -3.50 -1.45 -9.36
N SER A 50 -3.98 -2.70 -9.43
CA SER A 50 -5.26 -3.11 -8.84
C SER A 50 -5.15 -3.38 -7.33
N HIS A 51 -4.35 -2.56 -6.63
CA HIS A 51 -4.18 -2.64 -5.19
C HIS A 51 -5.42 -2.07 -4.48
N ARG A 52 -6.43 -2.93 -4.32
CA ARG A 52 -7.73 -2.59 -3.72
C ARG A 52 -7.80 -3.12 -2.30
N ARG A 53 -8.22 -2.30 -1.34
CA ARG A 53 -8.31 -2.66 0.09
C ARG A 53 -9.58 -2.09 0.75
N GLY A 54 -10.46 -2.95 1.24
CA GLY A 54 -11.58 -2.58 2.11
C GLY A 54 -11.18 -2.63 3.59
N HIS A 55 -11.64 -1.67 4.39
CA HIS A 55 -11.51 -1.72 5.85
C HIS A 55 -12.83 -1.25 6.47
N ILE A 56 -13.29 -2.02 7.47
CA ILE A 56 -14.56 -1.81 8.16
C ILE A 56 -14.26 -1.89 9.65
N ILE A 57 -14.71 -0.90 10.39
CA ILE A 57 -14.54 -0.80 11.84
C ILE A 57 -15.91 -1.07 12.47
N PHE A 58 -15.97 -2.02 13.41
CA PHE A 58 -17.15 -2.30 14.21
C PHE A 58 -16.93 -1.79 15.64
N ASP A 59 -17.95 -1.15 16.21
CA ASP A 59 -17.94 -0.77 17.62
C ASP A 59 -18.60 -1.83 18.52
N LYS A 60 -18.61 -1.57 19.83
CA LYS A 60 -19.21 -2.47 20.84
C LYS A 60 -20.73 -2.63 20.69
N ASP A 61 -21.39 -1.69 20.02
CA ASP A 61 -22.84 -1.65 19.83
C ASP A 61 -23.22 -2.16 18.43
N LEU A 62 -22.25 -2.78 17.70
CA LEU A 62 -22.37 -3.32 16.35
C LEU A 62 -22.66 -2.27 15.26
N ASN A 63 -22.43 -0.98 15.54
CA ASN A 63 -22.39 0.01 14.46
C ASN A 63 -21.11 -0.20 13.65
N PHE A 64 -21.19 0.05 12.34
CA PHE A 64 -20.05 -0.08 11.44
C PHE A 64 -19.69 1.25 10.78
N THR A 65 -18.40 1.45 10.50
CA THR A 65 -17.89 2.55 9.68
C THR A 65 -16.94 2.00 8.64
N VAL A 66 -17.13 2.38 7.38
CA VAL A 66 -16.22 2.07 6.27
C VAL A 66 -15.35 3.29 6.03
N ASP A 67 -14.07 3.22 6.38
CA ASP A 67 -13.13 4.33 6.29
C ASP A 67 -12.41 4.40 4.94
N THR A 68 -12.38 3.31 4.18
CA THR A 68 -11.63 3.27 2.92
C THR A 68 -12.43 3.66 1.67
N HIS A 69 -13.75 3.53 1.68
CA HIS A 69 -14.59 3.82 0.49
C HIS A 69 -15.94 4.41 0.87
N THR A 70 -16.43 5.32 0.03
CA THR A 70 -17.77 5.93 0.15
C THR A 70 -18.85 5.09 -0.54
N GLY A 71 -20.09 5.21 -0.10
CA GLY A 71 -21.24 4.58 -0.77
C GLY A 71 -21.41 3.09 -0.50
N PHE A 72 -20.79 2.57 0.56
CA PHE A 72 -21.08 1.22 1.04
C PHE A 72 -22.47 1.19 1.66
N GLU A 73 -23.35 0.38 1.07
CA GLU A 73 -24.68 0.09 1.59
C GLU A 73 -24.73 -1.37 2.01
N TYR A 74 -25.10 -1.63 3.26
CA TYR A 74 -25.45 -2.98 3.68
C TYR A 74 -26.77 -3.38 3.00
N LYS A 75 -26.75 -4.45 2.21
CA LYS A 75 -27.96 -5.02 1.60
C LYS A 75 -28.20 -6.38 2.26
N GLU A 76 -29.37 -6.54 2.85
CA GLU A 76 -29.87 -7.87 3.22
C GLU A 76 -30.17 -8.61 1.91
N GLU A 77 -29.49 -9.75 1.68
CA GLU A 77 -29.89 -10.68 0.62
C GLU A 77 -31.25 -11.26 1.01
N ASN A 78 -32.25 -11.07 0.14
CA ASN A 78 -33.55 -11.76 0.22
C ASN A 78 -33.42 -13.21 -0.24
#